data_AF-A0A962S666-F1
#
_entry.id   AF-A0A962S666-F1
#
_cell.length_a   1.000
_cell.length_b   1.000
_cell.length_c   1.000
_cell.angle_alpha   90.00
_cell.angle_beta   90.00
_cell.angle_gamma   90.00
#
_symmetry.space_group_name_H-M   'P 1'
#
loop_
_entity.id
_entity.type
_entity.pdbx_description
1 polymer ?
#
loop_
_entity_poly.entity_id
_entity_poly.type
_entity_poly.pdbx_seq_one_letter_code
_entity_poly.pdbx_strand_id
1 'polypeptide(L)' 'MTKWVYSFGDGSAEGNTAMSSLLGGKGANLAEMCNLGLPVPPGFT' A
#
# COMPACT_ATOMS: atom_id res chain seq x y z
N MET A 1 16.93 -10.25 5.51
CA MET A 1 16.94 -9.33 4.35
C MET A 1 15.87 -8.27 4.62
N THR A 2 16.19 -6.98 4.51
CA THR A 2 15.23 -5.89 4.79
C THR A 2 14.43 -5.56 3.54
N LYS A 3 13.09 -5.44 3.67
CA LYS A 3 12.20 -5.02 2.58
C LYS A 3 12.03 -3.49 2.59
N TRP A 4 12.31 -2.87 1.45
CA TRP A 4 12.35 -1.40 1.30
C TRP A 4 11.23 -0.83 0.43
N VAL A 5 10.55 -1.66 -0.34
CA VAL A 5 9.52 -1.25 -1.32
C VAL A 5 8.30 -2.13 -1.12
N TYR A 6 7.12 -1.51 -1.09
CA TYR A 6 5.83 -2.15 -0.89
C TYR A 6 4.91 -1.84 -2.07
N SER A 7 4.54 -2.86 -2.83
CA SER A 7 3.64 -2.71 -3.98
C SER A 7 2.17 -2.67 -3.59
N PHE A 8 1.37 -1.98 -4.40
CA PHE A 8 -0.09 -2.02 -4.38
C PHE A 8 -0.62 -2.03 -5.81
N GLY A 9 -1.66 -2.83 -6.08
CA GLY A 9 -2.27 -2.97 -7.39
C GLY A 9 -3.07 -4.26 -7.52
N ASP A 10 -3.89 -4.36 -8.57
CA ASP A 10 -4.67 -5.57 -8.88
C ASP A 10 -5.53 -6.08 -7.70
N GLY A 11 -6.06 -5.15 -6.90
CA GLY A 11 -6.90 -5.46 -5.73
C GLY A 11 -6.15 -5.98 -4.50
N SER A 12 -4.81 -5.85 -4.46
CA SER A 12 -3.98 -6.28 -3.34
C SER A 12 -2.83 -5.32 -3.06
N ALA A 13 -2.43 -5.19 -1.79
CA ALA A 13 -1.28 -4.41 -1.39
C ALA A 13 -0.45 -5.13 -0.32
N GLU A 14 0.87 -4.91 -0.38
CA GLU A 14 1.83 -5.40 0.60
C GLU A 14 1.86 -4.55 1.88
N GLY A 15 1.14 -3.41 1.86
CA GLY A 15 0.97 -2.49 2.98
C GLY A 15 -0.47 -2.40 3.48
N ASN A 16 -0.69 -1.65 4.55
CA ASN A 16 -2.01 -1.28 5.06
C ASN A 16 -1.91 -0.03 5.95
N THR A 17 -3.06 0.42 6.46
CA THR A 17 -3.17 1.58 7.38
C THR A 17 -2.30 1.47 8.65
N ALA A 18 -2.03 0.28 9.16
CA ALA A 18 -1.18 0.08 10.34
C ALA A 18 0.31 0.38 10.07
N MET A 19 0.72 0.46 8.80
CA MET A 19 2.10 0.71 8.39
C MET A 19 2.38 2.19 8.10
N SER A 20 1.57 3.11 8.63
CA SER A 20 1.71 4.56 8.43
C SER A 20 3.08 5.12 8.85
N SER A 21 3.71 4.56 9.89
CA SER A 21 5.08 4.93 10.29
C SER A 21 6.16 4.52 9.29
N LEU A 22 5.88 3.53 8.43
CA LEU A 22 6.82 3.01 7.43
C LEU A 22 6.56 3.58 6.04
N LEU A 23 5.29 3.61 5.62
CA LEU A 23 4.86 3.99 4.27
C LEU A 23 4.42 5.47 4.18
N GLY A 24 4.37 6.16 5.32
CA GLY A 24 3.70 7.45 5.44
C GLY A 24 2.17 7.32 5.32
N GLY A 25 1.46 8.41 5.66
CA GLY A 25 -0.01 8.40 5.63
C GLY A 25 -0.60 8.19 4.23
N LYS A 26 0.08 8.65 3.17
CA LYS A 26 -0.39 8.48 1.79
C LYS A 26 -0.22 7.04 1.30
N GLY A 27 0.96 6.45 1.49
CA GLY A 27 1.23 5.07 1.07
C GLY A 27 0.35 4.07 1.82
N ALA A 28 0.19 4.26 3.13
CA ALA A 28 -0.68 3.43 3.95
C ALA A 28 -2.16 3.50 3.51
N ASN A 29 -2.66 4.70 3.17
CA ASN A 29 -4.02 4.86 2.66
C ASN A 29 -4.22 4.28 1.26
N LEU A 30 -3.24 4.44 0.34
CA LEU A 30 -3.31 3.84 -0.99
C LEU A 30 -3.34 2.30 -0.92
N ALA A 31 -2.53 1.72 -0.05
CA ALA A 31 -2.52 0.28 0.19
C ALA A 31 -3.86 -0.22 0.75
N GLU A 32 -4.44 0.51 1.71
CA GLU A 32 -5.77 0.20 2.25
C GLU A 32 -6.87 0.28 1.20
N MET A 33 -6.89 1.36 0.39
CA MET A 33 -7.84 1.50 -0.70
C MET A 33 -7.74 0.34 -1.71
N CYS A 34 -6.52 -0.11 -2.00
CA CYS A 34 -6.29 -1.25 -2.86
C CYS A 34 -6.80 -2.56 -2.25
N ASN A 35 -6.53 -2.82 -0.97
CA ASN A 35 -7.03 -4.00 -0.25
C ASN A 35 -8.57 -4.00 -0.09
N LEU A 36 -9.20 -2.82 -0.06
CA LEU A 36 -10.67 -2.66 -0.10
C LEU A 36 -11.27 -2.90 -1.50
N GLY A 37 -10.44 -3.19 -2.51
CA GLY A 37 -10.88 -3.41 -3.88
C GLY A 37 -11.28 -2.14 -4.62
N LEU A 38 -10.90 -0.96 -4.12
CA LEU A 38 -11.14 0.29 -4.85
C LEU A 38 -10.22 0.36 -6.08
N PRO A 39 -10.68 0.97 -7.18
CA PRO A 39 -9.86 1.14 -8.37
C PRO A 39 -8.75 2.17 -8.11
N VAL A 40 -7.58 1.68 -7.70
CA VAL A 40 -6.36 2.45 -7.51
C VAL A 40 -5.36 2.07 -8.61
N PRO A 41 -4.78 3.02 -9.35
CA PRO A 41 -3.70 2.70 -10.28
C PRO A 41 -2.54 2.00 -9.56
N PRO A 42 -1.95 0.94 -10.16
CA PRO A 42 -0.88 0.18 -9.53
C PRO A 42 0.36 1.06 -9.31
N GLY A 43 1.09 0.76 -8.22
CA GLY A 43 2.26 1.52 -7.82
C GLY A 43 3.02 0.85 -6.67
N PHE A 44 3.94 1.60 -6.09
CA PHE A 44 4.72 1.19 -4.93
C PHE A 44 5.05 2.38 -4.03
N THR A 45 5.39 2.10 -2.78
CA THR A 45 5.90 3.08 -1.82
C THR A 45 7.08 2.50 -1.05
#